data_AF-A0A2V0NY95-F1
#
_entry.id   AF-A0A2V0NY95-F1
#
_cell.length_a   1.000
_cell.length_b   1.000
_cell.length_c   1.000
_cell.angle_alpha   90.00
_cell.angle_beta   90.00
_cell.angle_gamma   90.00
#
_symmetry.space_group_name_H-M   'P 1'
#
loop_
_entity.id
_entity.type
_entity.pdbx_description
1 polymer ?
#
loop_
_entity_poly.entity_id
_entity_poly.type
_entity_poly.pdbx_seq_one_letter_code
_entity_poly.pdbx_strand_id
1 'polypeptide(L)'
;MAAAAAERPPPTQPPPPHGERPRHNFAPASGRDTAVFGASMPGCADPLPPPGSVGPAAVAEWASFVRARGVTDVVILLGDDELACYAPPGLAEGCRAEGLAPHLLRARAPGAAAKIMAVLDECAAYGLSFEEATAEVEAYAAAAGVQRRVPSWERFRWFVSGEGW
;
A
#
# COMPACT_ATOMS: atom_id res chain seq x y z
N MET A 1 19.60 14.55 24.28
CA MET A 1 18.36 14.37 23.49
C MET A 1 18.47 13.02 22.80
N ALA A 2 17.57 12.08 23.10
CA ALA A 2 17.64 10.71 22.58
C ALA A 2 17.12 10.68 21.14
N ALA A 3 17.92 10.15 20.22
CA ALA A 3 17.54 9.95 18.82
C ALA A 3 16.51 8.82 18.71
N ALA A 4 15.41 9.06 17.99
CA ALA A 4 14.44 8.02 17.64
C ALA A 4 15.11 7.06 16.64
N ALA A 5 15.16 5.78 16.99
CA ALA A 5 15.70 4.75 16.13
C ALA A 5 14.81 4.56 14.90
N ALA A 6 15.39 4.54 13.69
CA ALA A 6 14.69 4.15 12.48
C ALA A 6 14.06 2.76 12.69
N GLU A 7 12.73 2.72 12.66
CA GLU A 7 11.97 1.50 12.91
C GLU A 7 12.32 0.47 11.84
N ARG A 8 12.80 -0.70 12.28
CA ARG A 8 12.99 -1.85 11.39
C ARG A 8 11.67 -2.14 10.67
N PRO A 9 11.70 -2.51 9.37
CA PRO A 9 10.50 -3.01 8.72
C PRO A 9 9.91 -4.16 9.55
N PRO A 10 8.57 -4.20 9.73
CA PRO A 10 7.94 -5.16 10.61
C PRO A 10 8.32 -6.59 10.18
N PRO A 11 8.53 -7.51 11.14
CA PRO A 11 8.85 -8.89 10.83
C PRO A 11 7.75 -9.49 9.93
N THR A 12 8.14 -10.19 8.87
CA THR A 12 7.22 -11.00 8.07
C THR A 12 6.46 -11.94 9.00
N GLN A 13 5.13 -11.81 9.07
CA GLN A 13 4.31 -12.64 9.94
C GLN A 13 4.61 -14.13 9.67
N PRO A 14 4.85 -14.94 10.72
CA PRO A 14 5.01 -16.37 10.53
C PRO A 14 3.78 -16.96 9.84
N PRO A 15 3.95 -17.99 9.00
CA PRO A 15 2.81 -18.63 8.35
C PRO A 15 1.81 -19.11 9.42
N PRO A 16 0.49 -18.93 9.20
CA PRO A 16 -0.52 -19.37 10.14
C PRO A 16 -0.44 -20.89 10.35
N PRO A 17 -0.79 -21.39 11.56
CA PRO A 17 -0.79 -22.82 11.85
C PRO A 17 -1.68 -23.58 10.84
N HIS A 18 -1.23 -24.77 10.44
CA HIS A 18 -1.92 -25.61 9.46
C HIS A 18 -3.34 -25.93 9.94
N GLY A 19 -4.35 -25.30 9.34
CA GLY A 19 -5.77 -25.57 9.62
C GLY A 19 -6.68 -24.35 9.49
N GLU A 20 -6.16 -23.15 9.75
CA GLU A 20 -6.91 -21.91 9.60
C GLU A 20 -6.40 -21.14 8.38
N ARG A 21 -7.23 -21.06 7.32
CA ARG A 21 -6.91 -20.15 6.22
C ARG A 21 -7.04 -18.73 6.75
N PRO A 22 -6.00 -17.89 6.65
CA PRO A 22 -6.10 -16.52 7.09
C PRO A 22 -7.26 -15.85 6.36
N ARG A 23 -8.17 -15.25 7.13
CA ARG A 23 -9.42 -14.66 6.64
C ARG A 23 -9.16 -13.59 5.57
N HIS A 24 -7.99 -12.95 5.65
CA HIS A 24 -7.50 -11.99 4.68
C HIS A 24 -6.09 -12.44 4.26
N ASN A 25 -5.90 -12.74 2.97
CA ASN A 25 -4.54 -12.83 2.45
C ASN A 25 -3.98 -11.40 2.36
N PHE A 26 -2.71 -11.23 2.68
CA PHE A 26 -2.00 -9.97 2.54
C PHE A 26 -0.57 -10.30 2.19
N ALA A 27 -0.15 -9.91 1.00
CA ALA A 27 1.18 -10.20 0.49
C ALA A 27 1.64 -9.09 -0.47
N PRO A 28 2.96 -8.89 -0.63
CA PRO A 28 3.49 -8.08 -1.71
C PRO A 28 2.89 -8.48 -3.07
N ALA A 29 2.65 -7.50 -3.94
CA ALA A 29 2.13 -7.77 -5.29
C ALA A 29 3.09 -8.64 -6.12
N SER A 30 4.39 -8.56 -5.84
CA SER A 30 5.44 -9.46 -6.33
C SER A 30 6.51 -9.66 -5.27
N GLY A 31 7.37 -10.67 -5.45
CA GLY A 31 8.48 -10.93 -4.51
C GLY A 31 9.53 -9.81 -4.42
N ARG A 32 9.44 -8.77 -5.25
CA ARG A 32 10.33 -7.60 -5.22
C ARG A 32 9.62 -6.33 -4.76
N ASP A 33 8.30 -6.34 -4.62
CA ASP A 33 7.55 -5.15 -4.25
C ASP A 33 7.68 -4.89 -2.75
N THR A 34 8.03 -3.64 -2.43
CA THR A 34 8.12 -3.15 -1.04
C THR A 34 7.03 -2.15 -0.70
N ALA A 35 6.32 -1.63 -1.71
CA ALA A 35 5.32 -0.57 -1.57
C ALA A 35 3.90 -1.02 -1.96
N VAL A 36 3.77 -2.01 -2.84
CA VAL A 36 2.47 -2.47 -3.36
C VAL A 36 2.15 -3.85 -2.80
N PHE A 37 0.99 -3.97 -2.15
CA PHE A 37 0.50 -5.19 -1.52
C PHE A 37 -0.89 -5.53 -2.06
N GLY A 38 -1.15 -6.82 -2.25
CA GLY A 38 -2.46 -7.36 -2.57
C GLY A 38 -3.14 -7.90 -1.32
N ALA A 39 -4.45 -7.71 -1.24
CA ALA A 39 -5.30 -8.34 -0.23
C ALA A 39 -6.66 -8.75 -0.81
N SER A 40 -7.15 -9.90 -0.38
CA SER A 40 -8.47 -10.42 -0.70
C SER A 40 -9.48 -9.51 -0.04
N MET A 41 -10.45 -9.08 -0.83
CA MET A 41 -11.44 -8.12 -0.38
C MET A 41 -12.41 -8.75 0.62
N PRO A 42 -13.06 -7.92 1.46
CA PRO A 42 -14.05 -8.41 2.40
C PRO A 42 -15.21 -9.03 1.63
N GLY A 43 -15.54 -10.28 1.96
CA GLY A 43 -16.67 -11.00 1.36
C GLY A 43 -16.42 -11.53 -0.06
N CYS A 44 -15.20 -11.46 -0.59
CA CYS A 44 -14.90 -12.00 -1.92
C CYS A 44 -15.04 -13.53 -1.93
N ALA A 45 -16.01 -14.02 -2.70
CA ALA A 45 -16.28 -15.43 -2.94
C ALA A 45 -16.55 -15.65 -4.42
N ASP A 46 -16.32 -16.87 -4.89
CA ASP A 46 -16.78 -17.35 -6.19
C ASP A 46 -17.85 -18.43 -5.94
N PRO A 47 -19.11 -18.22 -6.36
CA PRO A 47 -19.61 -17.10 -7.17
C PRO A 47 -19.71 -15.77 -6.41
N LEU A 48 -19.81 -14.67 -7.17
CA LEU A 48 -19.97 -13.32 -6.63
C LEU A 48 -21.18 -13.26 -5.67
N PRO A 49 -21.03 -12.65 -4.47
CA PRO A 49 -22.13 -12.51 -3.52
C PRO A 49 -23.30 -11.70 -4.09
N PRO A 50 -24.55 -11.91 -3.61
CA PRO A 50 -25.68 -11.06 -3.99
C PRO A 50 -25.44 -9.58 -3.66
N PRO A 51 -26.03 -8.64 -4.42
CA PRO A 51 -25.95 -7.21 -4.09
C PRO A 51 -26.37 -6.90 -2.65
N GLY A 52 -25.59 -6.07 -1.95
CA GLY A 52 -25.83 -5.67 -0.56
C GLY A 52 -25.57 -6.75 0.50
N SER A 53 -25.06 -7.93 0.13
CA SER A 53 -24.82 -9.02 1.10
C SER A 53 -23.56 -8.83 1.95
N VAL A 54 -22.59 -8.03 1.50
CA VAL A 54 -21.38 -7.71 2.28
C VAL A 54 -21.66 -6.50 3.16
N GLY A 55 -21.89 -6.76 4.44
CA GLY A 55 -22.22 -5.73 5.43
C GLY A 55 -21.05 -4.81 5.82
N PRO A 56 -21.33 -3.62 6.36
CA PRO A 56 -20.31 -2.63 6.74
C PRO A 56 -19.33 -3.14 7.80
N ALA A 57 -19.76 -4.05 8.70
CA ALA A 57 -18.87 -4.65 9.69
C ALA A 57 -17.73 -5.47 9.06
N ALA A 58 -18.00 -6.18 7.96
CA ALA A 58 -16.97 -6.94 7.24
C ALA A 58 -15.97 -6.00 6.54
N VAL A 59 -16.45 -4.86 6.03
CA VAL A 59 -15.59 -3.83 5.42
C VAL A 59 -14.70 -3.18 6.48
N ALA A 60 -15.25 -2.79 7.63
CA ALA A 60 -14.51 -2.17 8.72
C ALA A 60 -13.42 -3.11 9.28
N GLU A 61 -13.75 -4.39 9.49
CA GLU A 61 -12.78 -5.39 9.93
C GLU A 61 -11.61 -5.52 8.94
N TRP A 62 -11.91 -5.62 7.64
CA TRP A 62 -10.88 -5.73 6.61
C TRP A 62 -10.03 -4.46 6.51
N ALA A 63 -10.65 -3.28 6.54
CA ALA A 63 -9.96 -2.01 6.46
C ALA A 63 -9.05 -1.79 7.67
N SER A 64 -9.51 -2.14 8.87
CA SER A 64 -8.69 -2.16 10.08
C SER A 64 -7.50 -3.12 9.95
N PHE A 65 -7.72 -4.31 9.38
CA PHE A 65 -6.67 -5.30 9.13
C PHE A 65 -5.56 -4.79 8.19
N VAL A 66 -5.92 -4.12 7.07
CA VAL A 66 -4.90 -3.59 6.15
C VAL A 66 -4.21 -2.36 6.72
N ARG A 67 -4.94 -1.48 7.41
CA ARG A 67 -4.37 -0.31 8.09
C ARG A 67 -3.37 -0.70 9.17
N ALA A 68 -3.64 -1.74 9.94
CA ALA A 68 -2.71 -2.26 10.96
C ALA A 68 -1.37 -2.74 10.39
N ARG A 69 -1.25 -2.86 9.05
CA ARG A 69 -0.01 -3.21 8.33
C ARG A 69 0.69 -2.00 7.72
N GLY A 70 0.26 -0.78 8.07
CA GLY A 70 0.85 0.47 7.60
C GLY A 70 0.34 0.92 6.23
N VAL A 71 -0.72 0.29 5.70
CA VAL A 71 -1.36 0.74 4.46
C VAL A 71 -2.11 2.05 4.72
N THR A 72 -1.86 3.06 3.89
CA THR A 72 -2.57 4.35 3.89
C THR A 72 -3.57 4.45 2.74
N ASP A 73 -3.21 3.91 1.58
CA ASP A 73 -3.95 4.01 0.33
C ASP A 73 -4.43 2.64 -0.15
N VAL A 74 -5.65 2.59 -0.66
CA VAL A 74 -6.26 1.35 -1.18
C VAL A 74 -6.72 1.58 -2.60
N VAL A 75 -6.11 0.88 -3.55
CA VAL A 75 -6.59 0.86 -4.94
C VAL A 75 -7.65 -0.23 -5.11
N ILE A 76 -8.90 0.17 -5.30
CA ILE A 76 -10.05 -0.73 -5.50
C ILE A 76 -10.26 -0.93 -6.99
N LEU A 77 -10.02 -2.16 -7.46
CA LEU A 77 -10.00 -2.51 -8.88
C LEU A 77 -11.32 -3.08 -9.43
N LEU A 78 -12.42 -2.90 -8.70
CA LEU A 78 -13.68 -3.59 -8.95
C LEU A 78 -14.58 -2.97 -10.01
N GLY A 79 -15.32 -3.83 -10.69
CA GLY A 79 -16.45 -3.49 -11.56
C GLY A 79 -17.70 -3.09 -10.78
N ASP A 80 -18.72 -2.60 -11.49
CA ASP A 80 -19.97 -2.14 -10.87
C ASP A 80 -20.71 -3.27 -10.16
N ASP A 81 -20.77 -4.45 -10.78
CA ASP A 81 -21.43 -5.63 -10.21
C ASP A 81 -20.76 -6.08 -8.90
N GLU A 82 -19.44 -6.04 -8.84
CA GLU A 82 -18.66 -6.39 -7.65
C GLU A 82 -18.84 -5.35 -6.53
N LEU A 83 -18.92 -4.07 -6.86
CA LEU A 83 -19.22 -3.03 -5.87
C LEU A 83 -20.66 -3.11 -5.36
N ALA A 84 -21.60 -3.59 -6.17
CA ALA A 84 -22.99 -3.74 -5.76
C ALA A 84 -23.15 -4.76 -4.63
N CYS A 85 -22.19 -5.68 -4.42
CA CYS A 85 -22.18 -6.63 -3.29
C CYS A 85 -22.13 -5.96 -1.92
N TYR A 86 -21.64 -4.71 -1.84
CA TYR A 86 -21.44 -4.02 -0.57
C TYR A 86 -22.69 -3.23 -0.16
N ALA A 87 -23.22 -3.53 1.02
CA ALA A 87 -24.29 -2.72 1.60
C ALA A 87 -23.81 -1.28 1.88
N PRO A 88 -24.72 -0.29 1.88
CA PRO A 88 -24.40 1.06 2.31
C PRO A 88 -23.63 1.08 3.65
N PRO A 89 -22.58 1.91 3.77
CA PRO A 89 -22.25 3.01 2.86
C PRO A 89 -21.44 2.60 1.62
N GLY A 90 -21.07 1.32 1.49
CA GLY A 90 -20.22 0.82 0.40
C GLY A 90 -18.77 0.61 0.83
N LEU A 91 -17.98 -0.03 -0.05
CA LEU A 91 -16.59 -0.39 0.24
C LEU A 91 -15.69 0.84 0.42
N ALA A 92 -15.76 1.81 -0.49
CA ALA A 92 -14.90 2.99 -0.45
C ALA A 92 -15.18 3.84 0.80
N GLU A 93 -16.45 4.09 1.09
CA GLU A 93 -16.87 4.85 2.26
C GLU A 93 -16.49 4.14 3.57
N GLY A 94 -16.61 2.81 3.62
CA GLY A 94 -16.13 2.02 4.75
C GLY A 94 -14.60 2.12 4.94
N CYS A 95 -13.83 2.10 3.84
CA CYS A 95 -12.37 2.32 3.91
C CYS A 95 -12.04 3.72 4.45
N ARG A 96 -12.74 4.76 3.99
CA ARG A 96 -12.54 6.14 4.49
C ARG A 96 -12.86 6.27 5.98
N ALA A 97 -13.93 5.61 6.45
CA ALA A 97 -14.30 5.61 7.85
C ALA A 97 -13.20 5.02 8.76
N GLU A 98 -12.42 4.08 8.25
CA GLU A 98 -11.28 3.47 8.94
C GLU A 98 -9.94 4.22 8.72
N GLY A 99 -9.97 5.37 8.04
CA GLY A 99 -8.79 6.23 7.84
C GLY A 99 -7.88 5.82 6.68
N LEU A 100 -8.40 5.04 5.72
CA LEU A 100 -7.72 4.73 4.46
C LEU A 100 -8.15 5.71 3.35
N ALA A 101 -7.29 5.92 2.36
CA ALA A 101 -7.59 6.67 1.15
C ALA A 101 -7.93 5.71 -0.01
N PRO A 102 -9.22 5.45 -0.31
CA PRO A 102 -9.59 4.56 -1.39
C PRO A 102 -9.57 5.26 -2.75
N HIS A 103 -8.94 4.62 -3.72
CA HIS A 103 -8.89 4.99 -5.13
C HIS A 103 -9.70 3.99 -5.94
N LEU A 104 -10.88 4.40 -6.42
CA LEU A 104 -11.75 3.51 -7.18
C LEU A 104 -11.42 3.54 -8.67
N LEU A 105 -10.80 2.48 -9.19
CA LEU A 105 -10.34 2.40 -10.57
C LEU A 105 -10.92 1.14 -11.25
N ARG A 106 -11.71 1.33 -12.30
CA ARG A 106 -12.29 0.20 -13.04
C ARG A 106 -11.22 -0.51 -13.86
N ALA A 107 -10.78 -1.70 -13.43
CA ALA A 107 -9.67 -2.42 -14.07
C ALA A 107 -9.91 -2.72 -15.56
N ARG A 108 -11.17 -2.86 -15.98
CA ARG A 108 -11.56 -3.19 -17.37
C ARG A 108 -11.92 -1.96 -18.23
N ALA A 109 -11.82 -0.75 -17.70
CA ALA A 109 -12.12 0.45 -18.49
C ALA A 109 -11.00 0.79 -19.50
N PRO A 110 -11.31 1.45 -20.63
CA PRO A 110 -10.28 1.96 -21.54
C PRO A 110 -9.27 2.87 -20.83
N GLY A 111 -7.97 2.57 -20.99
CA GLY A 111 -6.89 3.31 -20.33
C GLY A 111 -6.73 3.02 -18.84
N ALA A 112 -7.40 2.01 -18.29
CA ALA A 112 -7.32 1.67 -16.87
C ALA A 112 -5.87 1.42 -16.39
N ALA A 113 -5.07 0.70 -17.17
CA ALA A 113 -3.68 0.40 -16.81
C ALA A 113 -2.86 1.68 -16.53
N ALA A 114 -2.93 2.67 -17.43
CA ALA A 114 -2.21 3.93 -17.25
C ALA A 114 -2.69 4.70 -16.00
N LYS A 115 -4.00 4.69 -15.74
CA LYS A 115 -4.57 5.33 -14.54
C LYS A 115 -4.17 4.63 -13.25
N ILE A 116 -4.18 3.29 -13.25
CA ILE A 116 -3.75 2.47 -12.11
C ILE A 116 -2.27 2.74 -11.81
N MET A 117 -1.41 2.72 -12.83
CA MET A 117 0.01 3.01 -12.64
C MET A 117 0.23 4.44 -12.12
N ALA A 118 -0.48 5.44 -12.66
CA ALA A 118 -0.36 6.82 -12.17
C ALA A 118 -0.74 6.96 -10.68
N VAL A 119 -1.81 6.30 -10.24
CA VAL A 119 -2.21 6.29 -8.82
C VAL A 119 -1.20 5.51 -7.98
N LEU A 120 -0.69 4.37 -8.46
CA LEU A 120 0.35 3.63 -7.74
C LEU A 120 1.63 4.45 -7.61
N ASP A 121 2.03 5.19 -8.64
CA ASP A 121 3.17 6.11 -8.61
C ASP A 121 2.93 7.27 -7.63
N GLU A 122 1.71 7.81 -7.58
CA GLU A 122 1.31 8.85 -6.60
C GLU A 122 1.35 8.32 -5.16
N CYS A 123 0.85 7.10 -4.92
CA CYS A 123 0.91 6.45 -3.60
C CYS A 123 2.33 6.02 -3.22
N ALA A 124 3.15 5.62 -4.21
CA ALA A 124 4.53 5.18 -4.01
C ALA A 124 5.51 6.35 -3.93
N ALA A 125 5.11 7.55 -4.35
CA ALA A 125 5.82 8.80 -4.08
C ALA A 125 5.81 9.00 -2.56
N TYR A 126 6.78 8.37 -1.92
CA TYR A 126 7.18 8.54 -0.53
C TYR A 126 6.94 10.00 -0.15
N GLY A 127 6.23 10.26 0.94
CA GLY A 127 5.83 11.61 1.40
C GLY A 127 7.00 12.53 1.79
N LEU A 128 8.21 12.22 1.34
CA LEU A 128 9.42 13.00 1.38
C LEU A 128 9.91 13.16 -0.06
N SER A 129 10.08 14.40 -0.49
CA SER A 129 10.91 14.74 -1.65
C SER A 129 12.29 14.07 -1.55
N PHE A 130 13.00 13.95 -2.67
CA PHE A 130 14.38 13.44 -2.63
C PHE A 130 15.25 14.27 -1.66
N GLU A 131 15.04 15.58 -1.61
CA GLU A 131 15.71 16.47 -0.67
C GLU A 131 15.37 16.12 0.79
N GLU A 132 14.12 15.83 1.11
CA GLU A 132 13.69 15.45 2.47
C GLU A 132 14.22 14.06 2.87
N ALA A 133 14.17 13.09 1.96
CA ALA A 133 14.76 11.77 2.17
C ALA A 133 16.29 11.85 2.33
N THR A 134 16.94 12.72 1.56
CA THR A 134 18.39 12.99 1.67
C THR A 134 18.71 13.64 3.00
N ALA A 135 17.95 14.66 3.41
CA ALA A 135 18.13 15.34 4.69
C ALA A 135 17.94 14.38 5.87
N GLU A 136 16.99 13.45 5.79
CA GLU A 136 16.77 12.41 6.82
C GLU A 136 17.96 11.44 6.89
N VAL A 137 18.49 10.99 5.74
CA VAL A 137 19.67 10.12 5.67
C VAL A 137 20.93 10.84 6.18
N GLU A 138 21.12 12.12 5.84
CA GLU A 138 22.23 12.94 6.32
C GLU A 138 22.15 13.16 7.83
N ALA A 139 20.96 13.47 8.35
CA ALA A 139 20.72 13.61 9.79
C ALA A 139 21.01 12.30 10.54
N TYR A 140 20.60 11.16 9.99
CA TYR A 140 20.90 9.84 10.53
C TYR A 140 22.41 9.54 10.53
N ALA A 141 23.11 9.80 9.42
CA ALA A 141 24.54 9.57 9.28
C ALA A 141 25.35 10.44 10.27
N ALA A 142 24.97 11.70 10.43
CA ALA A 142 25.55 12.62 11.40
C ALA A 142 25.35 12.12 12.84
N ALA A 143 24.13 11.68 13.19
CA ALA A 143 23.83 11.14 14.52
C ALA A 143 24.59 9.84 14.84
N ALA A 144 24.88 9.01 13.82
CA ALA A 144 25.66 7.79 13.95
C ALA A 144 27.19 8.01 13.95
N GLY A 145 27.67 9.26 13.80
CA GLY A 145 29.10 9.56 13.65
C GLY A 145 29.72 9.00 12.37
N VAL A 146 28.89 8.65 11.38
CA VAL A 146 29.32 8.09 10.10
C VAL A 146 29.40 9.22 9.09
N GLN A 147 30.61 9.56 8.64
CA GLN A 147 30.77 10.40 7.46
C GLN A 147 30.45 9.59 6.20
N ARG A 148 29.18 9.62 5.76
CA ARG A 148 28.80 9.21 4.41
C ARG A 148 28.46 10.46 3.60
N ARG A 149 29.04 10.58 2.40
CA ARG A 149 28.57 11.52 1.39
C ARG A 149 27.35 10.90 0.71
N VAL A 150 26.16 11.45 0.98
CA VAL A 150 25.02 11.15 0.12
C VAL A 150 25.32 11.78 -1.25
N PRO A 151 25.23 11.03 -2.35
CA PRO A 151 25.41 11.62 -3.67
C PRO A 151 24.35 12.70 -3.90
N SER A 152 24.73 13.82 -4.52
CA SER A 152 23.76 14.85 -4.91
C SER A 152 22.67 14.26 -5.79
N TRP A 153 21.49 14.88 -5.82
CA TRP A 153 20.36 14.46 -6.65
C TRP A 153 20.75 14.25 -8.12
N GLU A 154 21.57 15.15 -8.66
CA GLU A 154 22.10 15.07 -10.02
C GLU A 154 22.94 13.80 -10.22
N ARG A 155 23.77 13.43 -9.23
CA ARG A 155 24.61 12.24 -9.28
C ARG A 155 23.80 10.96 -9.09
N PHE A 156 22.75 11.01 -8.29
CA PHE A 156 21.79 9.92 -8.17
C PHE A 156 21.05 9.71 -9.50
N ARG A 157 20.45 10.76 -10.09
CA ARG A 157 19.78 10.68 -11.40
C ARG A 157 20.71 10.14 -12.50
N TRP A 158 21.93 10.63 -12.57
CA TRP A 158 22.96 10.14 -13.50
C TRP A 158 23.29 8.65 -13.31
N PHE A 159 23.29 8.17 -12.06
CA PHE A 159 23.52 6.75 -11.75
C PHE A 159 22.32 5.86 -12.17
N VAL A 160 21.08 6.28 -11.87
CA VAL A 160 19.88 5.49 -12.23
C VAL A 160 19.49 5.61 -13.71
N SER A 161 19.90 6.66 -14.42
CA SER A 161 19.64 6.81 -15.86
C SER A 161 20.47 5.85 -16.71
N GLY A 162 21.50 5.20 -16.15
CA GLY A 162 22.41 4.32 -16.87
C GLY A 162 23.42 5.06 -17.76
N GLU A 163 23.42 6.40 -17.74
CA GLU A 163 24.37 7.25 -18.49
C GLU A 163 25.78 7.27 -17.87
N GLY A 164 25.96 6.59 -16.73
CA GLY A 164 27.21 6.53 -15.98
C GLY A 164 28.03 5.25 -16.07
N TRP A 165 27.69 4.36 -17.02
CA TRP A 165 28.46 3.16 -17.35
C TRP A 165 29.12 3.28 -18.73
#